data_AF-A0A936GW68-F1
#
_entry.id   AF-A0A936GW68-F1
#
_cell.length_a   1.000
_cell.length_b   1.000
_cell.length_c   1.000
_cell.angle_alpha   90.00
_cell.angle_beta   90.00
_cell.angle_gamma   90.00
#
_symmetry.space_group_name_H-M   'P 1'
#
loop_
_entity.id
_entity.type
_entity.pdbx_description
1 polymer ?
#
loop_
_entity_poly.entity_id
_entity_poly.type
_entity_poly.pdbx_seq_one_letter_code
_entity_poly.pdbx_strand_id
1 'polypeptide(L)'
;MNILKEKTQLLQEEFARWVGLSDIDQSGPFVLYTQFLQSGCDIYVEYNMACRSGNKKEFSDGLRQVVSAVCRLEYWAKCLERWKPEKAGDLYPIKKEAEEIKALCMASIQTMEKKKNPAAES
;
A
#
# COMPACT_ATOMS: atom_id res chain seq x y z
N MET A 1 8.36 -3.30 -18.10
CA MET A 1 8.68 -2.54 -16.88
C MET A 1 7.60 -2.90 -15.86
N ASN A 2 7.95 -3.25 -14.62
CA ASN A 2 7.03 -3.92 -13.69
C ASN A 2 5.94 -2.94 -13.21
N ILE A 3 4.68 -3.14 -13.59
CA ILE A 3 3.53 -2.27 -13.25
C ILE A 3 3.45 -2.03 -11.73
N LEU A 4 3.77 -3.04 -10.91
CA LEU A 4 3.78 -2.90 -9.46
C LEU A 4 4.83 -1.88 -8.98
N LYS A 5 5.99 -1.80 -9.65
CA LYS A 5 7.03 -0.80 -9.36
C LYS A 5 6.52 0.62 -9.63
N GLU A 6 5.91 0.80 -10.80
CA GLU A 6 5.37 2.10 -11.23
C GLU A 6 4.27 2.56 -10.28
N LYS A 7 3.38 1.65 -9.88
CA LYS A 7 2.31 1.94 -8.91
C LYS A 7 2.86 2.32 -7.53
N THR A 8 3.88 1.61 -7.05
CA THR A 8 4.56 1.98 -5.80
C THR A 8 5.21 3.37 -5.89
N GLN A 9 5.77 3.76 -7.04
CA GLN A 9 6.34 5.10 -7.25
C GLN A 9 5.26 6.19 -7.27
N LEU A 10 4.16 5.98 -7.99
CA LEU A 10 3.02 6.90 -8.01
C LEU A 10 2.45 7.12 -6.60
N LEU A 11 2.32 6.04 -5.81
CA LEU A 11 1.89 6.17 -4.41
C LEU A 11 2.83 7.09 -3.60
N GLN A 12 4.14 6.99 -3.79
CA GLN A 12 5.10 7.88 -3.11
C GLN A 12 4.94 9.35 -3.52
N GLU A 13 4.73 9.61 -4.82
CA GLU A 13 4.48 10.95 -5.34
C GLU A 13 3.20 11.54 -4.74
N GLU A 14 2.14 10.73 -4.62
CA GLU A 14 0.88 11.14 -4.00
C GLU A 14 1.02 11.42 -2.51
N PHE A 15 1.84 10.66 -1.78
CA PHE A 15 2.19 10.98 -0.40
C PHE A 15 2.96 12.29 -0.29
N ALA A 16 3.96 12.53 -1.14
CA ALA A 16 4.72 13.78 -1.14
C ALA A 16 3.82 14.98 -1.44
N ARG A 17 2.92 14.85 -2.44
CA ARG A 17 1.89 15.84 -2.74
C ARG A 17 1.00 16.10 -1.54
N TRP A 18 0.47 15.04 -0.93
CA TRP A 18 -0.44 15.17 0.21
C TRP A 18 0.25 15.80 1.42
N VAL A 19 1.50 15.45 1.73
CA VAL A 19 2.30 16.08 2.79
C VAL A 19 2.49 17.58 2.52
N GLY A 20 2.75 17.96 1.26
CA GLY A 20 2.90 19.35 0.86
C GLY A 20 1.60 20.17 0.90
N LEU A 21 0.45 19.51 0.74
CA LEU A 21 -0.89 20.12 0.85
C LEU A 21 -1.45 20.07 2.27
N SER A 22 -1.00 19.11 3.07
CA SER A 22 -1.44 18.96 4.43
C SER A 22 -0.84 20.11 5.22
N ASP A 23 -1.68 21.08 5.57
CA ASP A 23 -1.47 21.85 6.78
C ASP A 23 -1.51 20.82 7.91
N ILE A 24 -0.36 20.18 8.21
CA ILE A 24 -0.21 19.29 9.35
C ILE A 24 -0.35 20.19 10.57
N ASP A 25 -1.61 20.38 10.91
CA ASP A 25 -2.06 21.11 12.06
C ASP A 25 -1.47 20.41 13.28
N GLN A 26 -0.48 21.03 13.89
CA GLN A 26 0.20 20.51 15.08
C GLN A 26 -0.77 20.37 16.27
N SER A 27 -1.99 20.93 16.17
CA SER A 27 -3.07 20.75 17.15
C SER A 27 -3.99 19.56 16.84
N GLY A 28 -3.88 18.94 15.66
CA GLY A 28 -4.62 17.74 15.28
C GLY A 28 -4.05 16.46 15.90
N PRO A 29 -4.73 15.30 15.72
CA PRO A 29 -4.28 14.03 16.27
C PRO A 29 -3.05 13.55 15.49
N PHE A 30 -1.87 13.98 15.96
CA PHE A 30 -0.55 13.59 15.45
C PHE A 30 -0.42 12.08 15.21
N VAL A 31 -1.10 11.27 16.03
CA VAL A 31 -1.18 9.82 15.89
C VAL A 31 -1.80 9.38 14.56
N LEU A 32 -2.88 10.00 14.07
CA LEU A 32 -3.53 9.61 12.82
C LEU A 32 -2.61 9.85 11.62
N TYR A 33 -2.00 11.04 11.57
CA TYR A 33 -1.07 11.39 10.51
C TYR A 33 0.17 10.50 10.52
N THR A 34 0.75 10.27 11.70
CA THR A 34 1.93 9.41 11.86
C THR A 34 1.65 8.00 11.38
N GLN A 35 0.52 7.41 11.80
CA GLN A 35 0.17 6.04 11.43
C GLN A 35 -0.20 5.90 9.94
N PHE A 36 -0.84 6.93 9.37
CA PHE A 36 -1.13 6.99 7.93
C PHE A 36 0.17 7.02 7.10
N LEU A 37 1.09 7.93 7.44
CA LEU A 37 2.38 8.06 6.76
C LEU A 37 3.24 6.80 6.93
N GLN A 38 3.31 6.25 8.15
CA GLN A 38 4.05 5.02 8.42
C GLN A 38 3.52 3.86 7.58
N SER A 39 2.19 3.70 7.48
CA SER A 39 1.60 2.65 6.65
C SER A 39 1.94 2.81 5.16
N GLY A 40 2.03 4.06 4.67
CA GLY A 40 2.54 4.37 3.33
C GLY A 40 4.00 3.96 3.13
N CYS A 41 4.87 4.31 4.08
CA CYS A 41 6.28 3.92 4.08
C CYS A 41 6.46 2.39 4.08
N ASP A 42 5.67 1.69 4.91
CA ASP A 42 5.71 0.23 5.01
C ASP A 42 5.44 -0.43 3.63
N ILE A 43 4.49 0.07 2.84
CA ILE A 43 4.21 -0.46 1.48
C ILE A 43 5.49 -0.44 0.63
N TYR A 44 6.23 0.68 0.63
CA TYR A 44 7.47 0.79 -0.13
C TYR A 44 8.57 -0.12 0.41
N VAL A 45 8.75 -0.16 1.74
CA VAL A 45 9.78 -0.99 2.37
C VAL A 45 9.53 -2.46 2.09
N GLU A 46 8.31 -2.94 2.33
CA GLU A 46 7.94 -4.34 2.13
C GLU A 46 8.00 -4.74 0.65
N TYR A 47 7.62 -3.85 -0.27
CA TYR A 47 7.77 -4.10 -1.71
C TYR A 47 9.25 -4.31 -2.08
N ASN A 48 10.15 -3.46 -1.58
CA ASN A 48 11.58 -3.60 -1.85
C ASN A 48 12.17 -4.86 -1.20
N MET A 49 11.74 -5.20 0.02
CA MET A 49 12.16 -6.44 0.69
C MET A 49 11.69 -7.67 -0.09
N ALA A 50 10.44 -7.68 -0.55
CA ALA A 50 9.94 -8.73 -1.44
C ALA A 50 10.80 -8.84 -2.69
N CYS A 51 11.07 -7.74 -3.40
CA CYS A 51 11.89 -7.74 -4.63
C CYS A 51 13.32 -8.26 -4.43
N ARG A 52 13.85 -8.24 -3.20
CA ARG A 52 15.20 -8.72 -2.84
C ARG A 52 15.22 -10.15 -2.29
N SER A 53 14.06 -10.79 -2.18
CA SER A 53 13.95 -12.15 -1.66
C SER A 53 14.77 -13.17 -2.47
N GLY A 54 15.29 -14.19 -1.80
CA GLY A 54 16.14 -15.21 -2.42
C GLY A 54 15.35 -16.33 -3.09
N ASN A 55 14.05 -16.44 -2.80
CA ASN A 55 13.20 -17.48 -3.35
C ASN A 55 11.73 -17.05 -3.47
N LYS A 56 10.95 -17.84 -4.22
CA LYS A 56 9.53 -17.56 -4.50
C LYS A 56 8.64 -17.51 -3.25
N LYS A 57 8.98 -18.29 -2.20
CA LYS A 57 8.19 -18.30 -0.96
C LYS A 57 8.36 -16.96 -0.24
N GLU A 58 9.60 -16.55 -0.02
CA GLU A 58 9.93 -15.25 0.57
C GLU A 58 9.38 -14.09 -0.25
N PHE A 59 9.43 -14.16 -1.59
CA PHE A 59 8.78 -13.17 -2.45
C PHE A 59 7.29 -13.07 -2.17
N SER A 60 6.58 -14.20 -2.15
CA SER A 60 5.14 -14.25 -1.89
C SER A 60 4.79 -13.77 -0.47
N ASP A 61 5.59 -14.14 0.53
CA ASP A 61 5.40 -13.68 1.91
C ASP A 61 5.61 -12.17 2.01
N GLY A 62 6.61 -11.61 1.32
CA GLY A 62 6.82 -10.17 1.21
C GLY A 62 5.64 -9.45 0.55
N LEU A 63 5.07 -10.01 -0.53
CA LEU A 63 3.85 -9.44 -1.13
C LEU A 63 2.64 -9.45 -0.18
N ARG A 64 2.54 -10.44 0.73
CA ARG A 64 1.49 -10.45 1.77
C ARG A 64 1.71 -9.36 2.82
N GLN A 65 2.97 -9.02 3.12
CA GLN A 65 3.28 -7.86 3.97
C GLN A 65 2.89 -6.54 3.30
N VAL A 66 3.14 -6.40 2.00
CA VAL A 66 2.66 -5.25 1.21
C VAL A 66 1.14 -5.11 1.31
N VAL A 67 0.39 -6.19 1.09
CA VAL A 67 -1.08 -6.19 1.22
C VAL A 67 -1.52 -5.79 2.63
N SER A 68 -0.84 -6.29 3.66
CA SER A 68 -1.14 -5.94 5.05
C SER A 68 -0.90 -4.45 5.35
N ALA A 69 0.16 -3.87 4.79
CA ALA A 69 0.45 -2.44 4.90
C ALA A 69 -0.60 -1.58 4.17
N VAL A 70 -1.07 -2.00 2.99
CA VAL A 70 -2.19 -1.34 2.29
C VAL A 70 -3.46 -1.35 3.15
N CYS A 71 -3.82 -2.49 3.77
CA CYS A 71 -4.99 -2.55 4.64
C CYS A 71 -4.88 -1.59 5.83
N ARG A 72 -3.69 -1.46 6.43
CA ARG A 72 -3.44 -0.46 7.49
C ARG A 72 -3.60 0.96 6.96
N LEU A 73 -3.06 1.25 5.78
CA LEU A 73 -3.18 2.54 5.14
C LEU A 73 -4.65 2.92 4.89
N GLU A 74 -5.44 2.00 4.32
CA GLU A 74 -6.88 2.22 4.09
C GLU A 74 -7.65 2.51 5.38
N TYR A 75 -7.32 1.81 6.47
CA TYR A 75 -7.91 2.05 7.77
C TYR A 75 -7.61 3.47 8.26
N TRP A 76 -6.34 3.88 8.25
CA TRP A 76 -5.96 5.22 8.70
C TRP A 76 -6.48 6.32 7.79
N ALA A 77 -6.57 6.08 6.48
CA ALA A 77 -7.22 6.99 5.55
C ALA A 77 -8.68 7.23 5.95
N LYS A 78 -9.44 6.17 6.26
CA LYS A 78 -10.83 6.28 6.74
C LYS A 78 -10.92 7.07 8.04
N CYS A 79 -9.98 6.88 8.98
CA CYS A 79 -9.93 7.67 10.21
C CYS A 79 -9.71 9.16 9.92
N LEU A 80 -8.77 9.50 9.02
CA LEU A 80 -8.51 10.88 8.61
C LEU A 80 -9.72 11.51 7.90
N GLU A 81 -10.36 10.78 6.98
CA GLU A 81 -11.59 11.21 6.30
C GLU A 81 -12.75 11.47 7.28
N ARG A 82 -12.81 10.73 8.40
CA ARG A 82 -13.84 10.95 9.43
C ARG A 82 -13.52 12.13 10.34
N TRP A 83 -12.24 12.41 10.57
CA TRP A 83 -11.80 13.52 11.39
C TRP A 83 -11.85 14.86 10.65
N LYS A 84 -11.46 14.89 9.36
CA LYS A 84 -11.55 16.06 8.46
C LYS A 84 -12.26 15.68 7.14
N PRO A 85 -13.59 15.58 7.13
CA PRO A 85 -14.37 15.18 5.95
C PRO A 85 -14.13 16.06 4.72
N GLU A 86 -13.89 17.36 4.92
CA GLU A 86 -13.60 18.32 3.86
C GLU A 86 -12.27 18.05 3.13
N LYS A 87 -11.36 17.28 3.74
CA LYS A 87 -10.07 16.87 3.17
C LYS A 87 -10.10 15.47 2.55
N ALA A 88 -11.25 14.79 2.53
CA ALA A 88 -11.34 13.44 2.00
C ALA A 88 -10.96 13.33 0.52
N GLY A 89 -11.26 14.37 -0.27
CA GLY A 89 -10.85 14.44 -1.69
C GLY A 89 -9.33 14.38 -1.89
N ASP A 90 -8.55 14.91 -0.95
CA ASP A 90 -7.09 14.94 -1.04
C ASP A 90 -6.46 13.55 -0.87
N LEU A 91 -7.17 12.64 -0.20
CA LEU A 91 -6.76 11.26 0.08
C LEU A 91 -7.15 10.27 -1.02
N TYR A 92 -8.07 10.65 -1.91
CA TYR A 92 -8.57 9.76 -2.97
C TYR A 92 -7.46 9.19 -3.87
N PRO A 93 -6.52 10.01 -4.39
CA PRO A 93 -5.44 9.48 -5.24
C PRO A 93 -4.57 8.43 -4.52
N ILE A 94 -4.22 8.66 -3.25
CA ILE A 94 -3.44 7.70 -2.44
C ILE A 94 -4.20 6.38 -2.31
N LYS A 95 -5.49 6.44 -1.95
CA LYS A 95 -6.33 5.25 -1.78
C LYS A 95 -6.47 4.46 -3.07
N LYS A 96 -6.59 5.15 -4.21
CA LYS A 96 -6.68 4.53 -5.53
C LYS A 96 -5.40 3.75 -5.86
N GLU A 97 -4.24 4.38 -5.74
CA GLU A 97 -2.96 3.71 -6.05
C GLU A 97 -2.68 2.55 -5.08
N ALA A 98 -3.03 2.70 -3.80
CA ALA A 98 -2.88 1.64 -2.80
C ALA A 98 -3.75 0.39 -3.12
N GLU A 99 -5.01 0.59 -3.53
CA GLU A 99 -5.89 -0.52 -3.92
C GLU A 99 -5.38 -1.24 -5.19
N GLU A 100 -4.85 -0.50 -6.16
CA GLU A 100 -4.23 -1.09 -7.35
C GLU A 100 -2.98 -1.93 -7.01
N ILE A 101 -2.12 -1.44 -6.10
CA ILE A 101 -0.96 -2.20 -5.58
C ILE A 101 -1.42 -3.51 -4.94
N LYS A 102 -2.43 -3.45 -4.07
CA LYS A 102 -2.99 -4.62 -3.41
C LYS A 102 -3.55 -5.62 -4.40
N ALA A 103 -4.30 -5.18 -5.40
CA ALA A 103 -4.82 -6.06 -6.45
C ALA A 103 -3.68 -6.77 -7.22
N LEU A 104 -2.62 -6.05 -7.59
CA LEU A 104 -1.45 -6.61 -8.27
C LEU A 104 -0.68 -7.61 -7.39
N CYS A 105 -0.49 -7.30 -6.11
CA CYS A 105 0.13 -8.21 -5.13
C CYS A 105 -0.68 -9.50 -4.99
N MET A 106 -2.01 -9.40 -4.80
CA MET A 106 -2.88 -10.57 -4.67
C MET A 106 -2.89 -11.43 -5.93
N ALA A 107 -2.99 -10.82 -7.12
CA ALA A 107 -2.93 -11.54 -8.39
C ALA A 107 -1.59 -12.28 -8.57
N SER A 108 -0.49 -11.65 -8.16
CA SER A 108 0.85 -12.24 -8.21
C SER A 108 0.98 -13.43 -7.26
N ILE A 109 0.49 -13.30 -6.02
CA ILE A 109 0.44 -14.39 -5.02
C ILE A 109 -0.37 -15.57 -5.57
N GLN A 110 -1.60 -15.33 -6.04
CA GLN A 110 -2.47 -16.36 -6.58
C GLN A 110 -1.84 -17.10 -7.77
N THR A 111 -1.17 -16.36 -8.67
CA THR A 111 -0.48 -16.94 -9.82
C THR A 111 0.66 -17.88 -9.38
N MET A 112 1.39 -17.52 -8.33
CA MET A 112 2.47 -18.36 -7.79
C MET A 112 1.95 -19.61 -7.09
N GLU A 113 0.83 -19.49 -6.37
CA GLU A 113 0.19 -20.60 -5.67
C GLU A 113 -0.40 -21.63 -6.64
N LYS A 114 -1.07 -21.17 -7.71
CA LYS A 114 -1.58 -22.07 -8.77
C LYS A 114 -0.50 -22.89 -9.45
N LYS A 115 0.68 -22.29 -9.70
CA LYS A 115 1.83 -23.02 -10.26
C LYS A 115 2.39 -24.11 -9.34
N LYS A 116 2.05 -24.09 -8.05
CA LYS A 116 2.49 -25.08 -7.07
C LYS A 116 1.58 -26.32 -7.01
N ASN A 117 0.34 -26.23 -7.50
CA ASN A 117 -0.64 -27.32 -7.58
C ASN A 117 -1.27 -27.41 -9.00
N PRO A 118 -0.62 -28.09 -9.96
CA PRO A 118 -1.21 -28.33 -11.28
C PRO A 118 -2.38 -29.33 -11.28
N ALA A 119 -2.65 -30.00 -10.16
CA ALA A 119 -3.60 -31.12 -10.05
C ALA A 119 -5.00 -30.74 -9.50
N ALA A 120 -5.33 -29.45 -9.38
CA ALA A 120 -6.65 -28.99 -8.91
C ALA A 120 -7.62 -28.63 -10.05
N GLU A 121 -7.18 -28.78 -11.31
CA GLU A 121 -8.00 -28.60 -12.50
C GLU A 121 -7.98 -29.90 -13.31
N SER A 122 -8.59 -30.96 -12.76
CA SER A 122 -8.93 -32.21 -13.46
C SER A 122 -10.30 -32.71 -13.02
#